data_AF-A0A7R9G726-F1
#
_entry.id   AF-A0A7R9G726-F1
#
_cell.length_a   1.000
_cell.length_b   1.000
_cell.length_c   1.000
_cell.angle_alpha   90.00
_cell.angle_beta   90.00
_cell.angle_gamma   90.00
#
_symmetry.space_group_name_H-M   'P 1'
#
loop_
_entity.id
_entity.type
_entity.pdbx_description
1 polymer ?
#
loop_
_entity_poly.entity_id
_entity_poly.type
_entity_poly.pdbx_seq_one_letter_code
_entity_poly.pdbx_strand_id
1 'polypeptide(L)'
;MLQNVRQEVGFSNLTPRSQQLLLLERSKWQLFVSQHKDHPLKRQTVATCMTTLKKSMSEDYAVSCLVVGTESGEIFMLDPEAFTILETMSLCGGGNDSSPLVPAQVAATGLYDVEYRVVTACRDGSVCLVRRGWKEAKVLAQLSAQVVDMIVQSDNANIVLATMDQSLHCYSKKV
;
A
#
# COMPACT_ATOMS: atom_id res chain seq x y z
N MET A 1 -27.53 15.41 -2.65
CA MET A 1 -26.35 15.45 -3.56
C MET A 1 -25.03 15.25 -2.80
N LEU A 2 -24.54 16.18 -1.97
CA LEU A 2 -23.25 16.01 -1.26
C LEU A 2 -23.24 14.89 -0.19
N GLN A 3 -24.38 14.62 0.44
CA GLN A 3 -24.54 13.44 1.32
C GLN A 3 -24.50 12.13 0.52
N ASN A 4 -24.96 12.13 -0.74
CA ASN A 4 -24.90 10.96 -1.60
C ASN A 4 -23.44 10.69 -2.00
N VAL A 5 -22.67 11.75 -2.33
CA VAL A 5 -21.22 11.63 -2.60
C VAL A 5 -20.47 11.05 -1.39
N ARG A 6 -20.85 11.44 -0.15
CA ARG A 6 -20.29 10.85 1.07
C ARG A 6 -20.57 9.35 1.16
N GLN A 7 -21.73 8.89 0.73
CA GLN A 7 -22.12 7.48 0.75
C GLN A 7 -21.48 6.68 -0.40
N GLU A 8 -21.37 7.28 -1.58
CA GLU A 8 -20.81 6.64 -2.79
C GLU A 8 -19.29 6.52 -2.73
N VAL A 9 -18.60 7.58 -2.30
CA VAL A 9 -17.12 7.60 -2.24
C VAL A 9 -16.62 7.03 -0.90
N GLY A 10 -17.42 7.13 0.16
CA GLY A 10 -17.01 6.84 1.52
C GLY A 10 -16.25 8.01 2.14
N PHE A 11 -16.52 8.30 3.41
CA PHE A 11 -15.96 9.47 4.09
C PHE A 11 -14.42 9.45 4.15
N SER A 12 -13.83 8.27 4.37
CA SER A 12 -12.38 8.04 4.43
C SER A 12 -11.64 8.29 3.11
N ASN A 13 -12.34 8.20 1.97
CA ASN A 13 -11.73 8.37 0.66
C ASN A 13 -11.73 9.82 0.16
N LEU A 14 -12.46 10.70 0.84
CA LEU A 14 -12.49 12.13 0.55
C LEU A 14 -11.21 12.82 1.02
N THR A 15 -10.85 13.93 0.37
CA THR A 15 -9.73 14.75 0.85
C THR A 15 -10.04 15.35 2.23
N PRO A 16 -9.03 15.66 3.06
CA PRO A 16 -9.25 16.31 4.36
C PRO A 16 -10.10 17.58 4.25
N ARG A 17 -9.92 18.35 3.17
CA ARG A 17 -10.71 19.56 2.91
C ARG A 17 -12.17 19.25 2.61
N SER A 18 -12.44 18.23 1.80
CA SER A 18 -13.80 17.78 1.51
C SER A 18 -14.48 17.23 2.76
N GLN A 19 -13.75 16.48 3.60
CA GLN A 19 -14.26 16.01 4.89
C GLN A 19 -14.61 17.17 5.83
N GLN A 20 -13.73 18.17 5.92
CA GLN A 20 -13.96 19.37 6.73
C GLN A 20 -15.21 20.13 6.28
N LEU A 21 -15.39 20.33 4.97
CA LEU A 21 -16.60 20.97 4.44
C LEU A 21 -17.88 20.22 4.86
N LEU A 22 -17.86 18.88 4.81
CA LEU A 22 -19.02 18.05 5.17
C LEU A 22 -19.32 18.05 6.68
N LEU A 23 -18.32 18.32 7.52
CA LEU A 23 -18.48 18.43 8.97
C LEU A 23 -18.91 19.83 9.43
N LEU A 24 -18.75 20.85 8.59
CA LEU A 24 -19.17 22.22 8.89
C LEU A 24 -20.70 22.38 8.79
N GLU A 25 -21.23 23.30 9.59
CA GLU A 25 -22.61 23.77 9.46
C GLU A 25 -22.87 24.42 8.11
N ARG A 26 -24.07 24.21 7.55
CA ARG A 26 -24.45 24.73 6.22
C ARG A 26 -24.33 26.24 6.09
N SER A 27 -24.51 26.99 7.17
CA SER A 27 -24.34 28.45 7.23
C SER A 27 -22.92 28.89 6.86
N LYS A 28 -21.90 28.07 7.16
CA LYS A 28 -20.49 28.37 6.94
C LYS A 28 -19.94 27.86 5.60
N TRP A 29 -20.74 27.11 4.84
CA TRP A 29 -20.29 26.47 3.60
C TRP A 29 -19.87 27.47 2.52
N GLN A 30 -20.66 28.52 2.29
CA GLN A 30 -20.36 29.50 1.25
C GLN A 30 -19.03 30.22 1.50
N LEU A 31 -18.77 30.58 2.76
CA LEU A 31 -17.51 31.18 3.18
C LEU A 31 -16.34 30.20 3.02
N PHE A 32 -16.52 28.94 3.42
CA PHE A 32 -15.48 27.93 3.27
C PHE A 32 -15.13 27.66 1.81
N VAL A 33 -16.14 27.55 0.94
CA VAL A 33 -15.93 27.32 -0.50
C VAL A 33 -15.27 28.52 -1.16
N SER A 34 -15.71 29.76 -0.86
CA SER A 34 -15.10 30.96 -1.45
C SER A 34 -13.62 31.11 -1.10
N GLN A 35 -13.22 30.69 0.11
CA GLN A 35 -11.82 30.71 0.55
C GLN A 35 -10.96 29.63 -0.12
N HIS A 36 -11.53 28.46 -0.46
CA HIS A 36 -10.74 27.30 -0.88
C HIS A 36 -10.96 26.86 -2.33
N LYS A 37 -11.87 27.49 -3.08
CA LYS A 37 -12.22 27.12 -4.47
C LYS A 37 -11.05 27.18 -5.45
N ASP A 38 -10.10 28.08 -5.23
CA ASP A 38 -8.97 28.32 -6.14
C ASP A 38 -7.79 27.37 -5.87
N HIS A 39 -7.87 26.57 -4.81
CA HIS A 39 -6.84 25.61 -4.44
C HIS A 39 -7.25 24.21 -4.92
N PRO A 40 -6.40 23.47 -5.67
CA PRO A 40 -6.73 22.11 -6.05
C PRO A 40 -6.88 21.22 -4.81
N LEU A 41 -7.80 20.26 -4.90
CA LEU A 41 -7.93 19.20 -3.90
C LEU A 41 -6.76 18.24 -4.10
N LYS A 42 -5.94 18.08 -3.06
CA LYS A 42 -4.83 17.13 -3.03
C LYS A 42 -5.05 16.18 -1.86
N ARG A 43 -4.87 14.89 -2.13
CA ARG A 43 -4.78 13.87 -1.09
C ARG A 43 -3.29 13.60 -0.89
N GLN A 44 -2.79 13.94 0.28
CA GLN A 44 -1.44 13.54 0.67
C GLN A 44 -1.51 12.11 1.15
N THR A 45 -0.75 11.24 0.47
CA THR A 45 -0.57 9.86 0.87
C THR A 45 0.62 9.78 1.82
N VAL A 46 0.47 9.01 2.90
CA VAL A 46 1.49 8.84 3.95
C VAL A 46 2.17 7.50 3.75
N ALA A 47 3.51 7.47 3.81
CA ALA A 47 4.27 6.22 3.80
C ALA A 47 4.07 5.46 5.12
N THR A 48 3.76 4.18 5.05
CA THR A 48 3.49 3.32 6.22
C THR A 48 4.62 2.32 6.46
N CYS A 49 5.23 1.81 5.41
CA CYS A 49 6.34 0.88 5.47
C CYS A 49 7.27 1.08 4.27
N MET A 50 8.53 0.66 4.41
CA MET A 50 9.52 0.77 3.34
C MET A 50 10.52 -0.38 3.41
N THR A 51 11.05 -0.76 2.25
CA THR A 51 12.15 -1.72 2.13
C THR A 51 12.98 -1.41 0.88
N THR A 52 14.04 -2.16 0.66
CA THR A 52 14.91 -2.00 -0.51
C THR A 52 14.82 -3.20 -1.43
N LEU A 53 14.85 -2.97 -2.73
CA LEU A 53 14.94 -4.02 -3.76
C LEU A 53 16.18 -3.77 -4.62
N LYS A 54 17.03 -4.77 -4.79
CA LYS A 54 18.21 -4.68 -5.65
C LYS A 54 17.79 -4.35 -7.09
N LYS A 55 18.45 -3.40 -7.74
CA LYS A 55 18.01 -2.89 -9.05
C LYS A 55 18.34 -3.86 -10.18
N SER A 56 19.63 -4.06 -10.44
CA SER A 56 20.12 -4.82 -11.60
C SER A 56 21.05 -5.97 -11.22
N MET A 57 21.73 -5.91 -10.07
CA MET A 57 22.71 -6.89 -9.62
C MET A 57 22.41 -7.34 -8.19
N SER A 58 22.71 -8.60 -7.86
CA SER A 58 22.43 -9.21 -6.54
C SER A 58 23.51 -8.97 -5.49
N GLU A 59 24.60 -8.30 -5.84
CA GLU A 59 25.74 -8.05 -4.95
C GLU A 59 25.37 -7.08 -3.82
N ASP A 60 26.03 -7.20 -2.67
CA ASP A 60 25.74 -6.41 -1.47
C ASP A 60 25.91 -4.90 -1.71
N TYR A 61 26.87 -4.52 -2.55
CA TYR A 61 27.14 -3.12 -2.91
C TYR A 61 26.34 -2.63 -4.12
N ALA A 62 25.53 -3.49 -4.74
CA ALA A 62 24.71 -3.10 -5.88
C ALA A 62 23.63 -2.09 -5.46
N VAL A 63 23.31 -1.18 -6.38
CA VAL A 63 22.27 -0.17 -6.23
C VAL A 63 20.92 -0.83 -5.98
N SER A 64 20.16 -0.28 -5.03
CA SER A 64 18.81 -0.74 -4.68
C SER A 64 17.79 0.36 -4.91
N CYS A 65 16.64 0.00 -5.48
CA CYS A 65 15.45 0.85 -5.52
C CYS A 65 14.78 0.88 -4.14
N LEU A 66 14.17 2.01 -3.79
CA LEU A 66 13.32 2.11 -2.59
C LEU A 66 11.91 1.61 -2.93
N VAL A 67 11.36 0.76 -2.08
CA VAL A 67 9.99 0.28 -2.15
C VAL A 67 9.22 0.87 -0.98
N VAL A 68 8.12 1.58 -1.25
CA VAL A 68 7.34 2.30 -0.24
C VAL A 68 5.88 1.86 -0.29
N GLY A 69 5.39 1.31 0.81
CA GLY A 69 3.96 1.07 1.02
C GLY A 69 3.29 2.26 1.68
N THR A 70 2.02 2.49 1.37
CA THR A 70 1.33 3.73 1.76
C THR A 70 -0.08 3.55 2.30
N GLU A 71 -0.56 4.57 3.02
CA GLU A 71 -1.90 4.62 3.62
C GLU A 71 -3.04 4.60 2.59
N SER A 72 -2.78 4.94 1.32
CA SER A 72 -3.78 4.81 0.24
C SER A 72 -3.92 3.39 -0.29
N GLY A 73 -3.14 2.43 0.20
CA GLY A 73 -3.12 1.07 -0.34
C GLY A 73 -2.34 1.01 -1.66
N GLU A 74 -1.24 1.74 -1.77
CA GLU A 74 -0.36 1.73 -2.96
C GLU A 74 1.07 1.38 -2.54
N ILE A 75 1.78 0.66 -3.42
CA ILE A 75 3.22 0.45 -3.36
C ILE A 75 3.88 1.25 -4.47
N PHE A 76 4.83 2.10 -4.12
CA PHE A 76 5.69 2.82 -5.03
C PHE A 76 7.09 2.21 -5.08
N MET A 77 7.62 2.06 -6.28
CA MET A 77 9.04 1.83 -6.50
C MET A 77 9.69 3.13 -6.97
N LEU A 78 10.76 3.54 -6.30
CA LEU A 78 11.46 4.79 -6.60
C LEU A 78 12.81 4.53 -7.25
N ASP A 79 13.14 5.40 -8.20
CA ASP A 79 14.46 5.43 -8.80
C ASP A 79 15.50 5.91 -7.76
N PRO A 80 16.61 5.19 -7.58
CA PRO A 80 17.61 5.52 -6.58
C PRO A 80 18.39 6.81 -6.85
N GLU A 81 18.45 7.27 -8.10
CA GLU A 81 19.21 8.47 -8.49
C GLU A 81 18.30 9.69 -8.65
N ALA A 82 17.18 9.52 -9.36
CA ALA A 82 16.26 10.60 -9.70
C ALA A 82 15.15 10.81 -8.66
N PHE A 83 14.93 9.86 -7.73
CA PHE A 83 13.82 9.85 -6.77
C PHE A 83 12.44 9.99 -7.42
N THR A 84 12.31 9.54 -8.68
CA THR A 84 11.05 9.51 -9.41
C THR A 84 10.37 8.16 -9.22
N ILE A 85 9.05 8.12 -9.40
CA ILE A 85 8.29 6.87 -9.33
C ILE A 85 8.56 6.07 -10.61
N LEU A 86 9.16 4.89 -10.44
CA LEU A 86 9.38 3.91 -11.49
C LEU A 86 8.11 3.09 -11.76
N GLU A 87 7.45 2.64 -10.68
CA GLU A 87 6.27 1.78 -10.77
C GLU A 87 5.31 2.03 -9.60
N THR A 88 4.01 1.95 -9.88
CA THR A 88 2.93 2.07 -8.89
C THR A 88 2.07 0.81 -8.97
N MET A 89 1.83 0.19 -7.82
CA MET A 89 1.05 -1.04 -7.70
C MET A 89 -0.04 -0.84 -6.64
N SER A 90 -1.28 -1.21 -6.96
CA SER A 90 -2.42 -1.04 -6.07
C SER A 90 -2.66 -2.29 -5.21
N LEU A 91 -2.86 -2.06 -3.91
CA LEU A 91 -3.27 -3.04 -2.91
C LEU A 91 -4.77 -2.84 -2.64
N CYS A 92 -5.61 -3.49 -3.43
CA CYS A 92 -7.06 -3.49 -3.23
C CYS A 92 -7.53 -4.88 -2.82
N GLY A 93 -8.63 -4.93 -2.06
CA GLY A 93 -9.32 -6.19 -1.77
C GLY A 93 -9.67 -6.92 -3.05
N GLY A 94 -9.41 -8.24 -3.10
CA GLY A 94 -9.82 -9.04 -4.27
C GLY A 94 -11.35 -9.10 -4.38
N GLY A 95 -11.90 -8.84 -5.56
CA GLY A 95 -13.34 -8.95 -5.85
C GLY A 95 -14.02 -7.60 -6.10
N ASN A 96 -15.28 -7.46 -5.66
CA ASN A 96 -16.07 -6.22 -5.78
C ASN A 96 -15.78 -5.19 -4.67
N ASP A 97 -14.86 -5.51 -3.75
CA ASP A 97 -14.52 -4.63 -2.63
C ASP A 97 -13.36 -3.70 -3.03
N SER A 98 -13.67 -2.40 -3.15
CA SER A 98 -12.69 -1.36 -3.48
C SER A 98 -11.95 -0.82 -2.25
N SER A 99 -12.03 -1.51 -1.12
CA SER A 99 -11.33 -1.12 0.09
C SER A 99 -9.80 -1.22 -0.08
N PRO A 100 -9.05 -0.16 0.26
CA PRO A 100 -7.60 -0.18 0.21
C PRO A 100 -7.02 -1.08 1.30
N LEU A 101 -6.13 -1.98 0.90
CA LEU A 101 -5.36 -2.81 1.82
C LEU A 101 -4.11 -2.04 2.23
N VAL A 102 -4.13 -1.47 3.44
CA VAL A 102 -3.02 -0.65 3.94
C VAL A 102 -1.87 -1.55 4.40
N PRO A 103 -0.69 -1.49 3.76
CA PRO A 103 0.44 -2.32 4.11
C PRO A 103 1.05 -1.84 5.43
N ALA A 104 1.25 -2.77 6.36
CA ALA A 104 1.92 -2.55 7.64
C ALA A 104 3.38 -3.05 7.59
N GLN A 105 3.61 -4.18 6.93
CA GLN A 105 4.95 -4.74 6.68
C GLN A 105 5.14 -5.00 5.19
N VAL A 106 6.38 -4.83 4.71
CA VAL A 106 6.75 -5.07 3.31
C VAL A 106 8.10 -5.76 3.22
N ALA A 107 8.19 -6.77 2.35
CA ALA A 107 9.43 -7.44 2.01
C ALA A 107 9.52 -7.56 0.49
N ALA A 108 10.71 -7.35 -0.05
CA ALA A 108 10.98 -7.44 -1.47
C ALA A 108 12.14 -8.41 -1.74
N THR A 109 12.00 -9.24 -2.77
CA THR A 109 13.03 -10.20 -3.21
C THR A 109 13.18 -10.17 -4.72
N GLY A 110 14.37 -10.56 -5.20
CA GLY A 110 14.73 -10.55 -6.62
C GLY A 110 15.42 -9.26 -7.06
N LEU A 111 15.33 -8.96 -8.35
CA LEU A 111 15.95 -7.81 -8.99
C LEU A 111 14.90 -7.00 -9.75
N TYR A 112 14.89 -5.68 -9.58
CA TYR A 112 13.93 -4.80 -10.25
C TYR A 112 13.94 -4.99 -11.77
N ASP A 113 15.12 -4.94 -12.42
CA ASP A 113 15.26 -4.99 -13.88
C ASP A 113 15.03 -6.39 -14.48
N VAL A 114 14.99 -7.46 -13.66
CA VAL A 114 14.88 -8.85 -14.11
C VAL A 114 13.53 -9.46 -13.71
N GLU A 115 13.40 -9.88 -12.47
CA GLU A 115 12.17 -10.41 -11.87
C GLU A 115 12.22 -10.12 -10.37
N TYR A 116 11.14 -9.57 -9.84
CA TYR A 116 11.01 -9.31 -8.42
C TYR A 116 9.64 -9.73 -7.89
N ARG A 117 9.58 -9.86 -6.57
CA ARG A 117 8.37 -10.11 -5.80
C ARG A 117 8.33 -9.17 -4.62
N VAL A 118 7.18 -8.56 -4.39
CA VAL A 118 6.90 -7.76 -3.19
C VAL A 118 5.79 -8.45 -2.43
N VAL A 119 6.05 -8.79 -1.18
CA VAL A 119 5.06 -9.34 -0.26
C VAL A 119 4.72 -8.25 0.74
N THR A 120 3.43 -8.07 1.01
CA THR A 120 2.95 -7.15 2.05
C THR A 120 2.05 -7.87 3.03
N ALA A 121 2.20 -7.53 4.30
CA ALA A 121 1.21 -7.84 5.32
C ALA A 121 0.44 -6.56 5.64
N CYS A 122 -0.88 -6.62 5.51
CA CYS A 122 -1.77 -5.47 5.64
C CYS A 122 -2.42 -5.41 7.02
N ARG A 123 -2.89 -4.22 7.42
CA ARG A 123 -3.46 -3.97 8.76
C ARG A 123 -4.74 -4.76 9.06
N ASP A 124 -5.44 -5.22 8.02
CA ASP A 124 -6.63 -6.06 8.10
C ASP A 124 -6.30 -7.56 8.24
N GLY A 125 -5.01 -7.93 8.25
CA GLY A 125 -4.55 -9.32 8.27
C GLY A 125 -4.42 -9.96 6.88
N SER A 126 -4.65 -9.21 5.80
CA SER A 126 -4.42 -9.69 4.43
C SER A 126 -2.92 -9.79 4.14
N VAL A 127 -2.50 -10.90 3.54
CA VAL A 127 -1.14 -11.08 3.01
C VAL A 127 -1.22 -11.02 1.49
N CYS A 128 -0.53 -10.06 0.87
CA CYS A 128 -0.61 -9.81 -0.56
C CYS A 128 0.74 -10.03 -1.26
N LEU A 129 0.68 -10.39 -2.53
CA LEU A 129 1.83 -10.55 -3.41
C LEU A 129 1.67 -9.68 -4.65
N VAL A 130 2.74 -8.96 -4.97
CA VAL A 130 2.91 -8.26 -6.24
C VAL A 130 4.13 -8.82 -6.95
N ARG A 131 4.05 -8.89 -8.28
CA ARG A 131 5.14 -9.32 -9.16
C ARG A 131 5.38 -8.25 -10.21
N ARG A 132 6.56 -8.28 -10.82
CA ARG A 132 6.90 -7.40 -11.95
C ARG A 132 5.80 -7.39 -13.02
N GLY A 133 5.34 -6.20 -13.37
CA GLY A 133 4.30 -5.97 -14.38
C GLY A 133 2.86 -6.17 -13.89
N TRP A 134 2.64 -6.49 -12.61
CA TRP A 134 1.30 -6.53 -12.03
C TRP A 134 0.88 -5.15 -11.53
N LYS A 135 -0.26 -4.66 -12.01
CA LYS A 135 -0.83 -3.39 -11.52
C LYS A 135 -1.55 -3.55 -10.18
N GLU A 136 -2.07 -4.74 -9.92
CA GLU A 136 -2.86 -5.05 -8.73
C GLU A 136 -2.26 -6.25 -8.00
N ALA A 137 -2.26 -6.17 -6.68
CA ALA A 137 -1.79 -7.26 -5.84
C ALA A 137 -2.77 -8.43 -5.82
N LYS A 138 -2.23 -9.63 -5.63
CA LYS A 138 -3.03 -10.82 -5.33
C LYS A 138 -2.99 -11.12 -3.84
N VAL A 139 -4.14 -11.25 -3.21
CA VAL A 139 -4.24 -11.76 -1.84
C VAL A 139 -3.87 -13.25 -1.83
N LEU A 140 -2.88 -13.62 -1.01
CA LEU A 140 -2.40 -14.99 -0.82
C LEU A 140 -3.09 -15.68 0.35
N ALA A 141 -3.31 -14.96 1.44
CA ALA A 141 -3.90 -15.47 2.66
C ALA A 141 -4.63 -14.35 3.42
N GLN A 142 -5.64 -14.74 4.18
CA GLN A 142 -6.31 -13.90 5.17
C GLN A 142 -6.02 -14.46 6.56
N LEU A 143 -5.38 -13.68 7.41
CA LEU A 143 -5.09 -14.05 8.79
C LEU A 143 -6.20 -13.54 9.72
N SER A 144 -6.41 -14.25 10.83
CA SER A 144 -7.33 -13.86 11.91
C SER A 144 -6.75 -12.83 12.86
N ALA A 145 -5.42 -12.65 12.84
CA ALA A 145 -4.69 -11.71 13.67
C ALA A 145 -3.74 -10.86 12.83
N GLN A 146 -3.44 -9.65 13.31
CA GLN A 146 -2.51 -8.75 12.64
C GLN A 146 -1.08 -9.27 12.70
N VAL A 147 -0.36 -9.06 11.60
CA VAL A 147 1.06 -9.39 11.50
C VAL A 147 1.89 -8.34 12.21
N VAL A 148 2.74 -8.78 13.12
CA VAL A 148 3.71 -7.96 13.84
C VAL A 148 4.99 -7.83 13.02
N ASP A 149 5.47 -8.94 12.46
CA ASP A 149 6.69 -8.98 11.67
C ASP A 149 6.60 -10.05 10.57
N MET A 150 7.35 -9.83 9.48
CA MET A 150 7.37 -10.67 8.29
C MET A 150 8.78 -10.80 7.73
N ILE A 151 9.16 -12.03 7.41
CA ILE A 151 10.40 -12.34 6.69
C ILE A 151 10.07 -13.16 5.45
N VAL A 152 10.68 -12.79 4.33
CA VAL A 152 10.60 -13.57 3.09
C VAL A 152 11.99 -14.11 2.77
N GLN A 153 12.10 -15.43 2.71
CA GLN A 153 13.35 -16.12 2.40
C GLN A 153 13.61 -16.10 0.89
N SER A 154 14.80 -15.64 0.48
CA SER A 154 15.14 -15.43 -0.93
C SER A 154 15.42 -16.73 -1.71
N ASP A 155 15.83 -17.80 -1.03
CA ASP A 155 16.21 -19.10 -1.60
C ASP A 155 14.99 -19.93 -2.02
N ASN A 156 13.95 -19.96 -1.18
CA ASN A 156 12.79 -20.84 -1.35
C ASN A 156 11.47 -20.06 -1.51
N ALA A 157 11.50 -18.73 -1.39
CA ALA A 157 10.34 -17.84 -1.40
C ALA A 157 9.30 -18.15 -0.31
N ASN A 158 9.72 -18.75 0.81
CA ASN A 158 8.87 -18.96 1.98
C ASN A 158 8.60 -17.63 2.67
N ILE A 159 7.36 -17.47 3.12
CA ILE A 159 6.88 -16.29 3.84
C ILE A 159 6.64 -16.72 5.29
N VAL A 160 7.39 -16.15 6.21
CA VAL A 160 7.24 -16.37 7.66
C VAL A 160 6.62 -15.13 8.28
N LEU A 161 5.55 -15.32 9.06
CA LEU A 161 4.76 -14.25 9.65
C LEU A 161 4.60 -14.50 11.15
N ALA A 162 4.94 -13.51 11.96
CA ALA A 162 4.64 -13.49 13.38
C ALA A 162 3.38 -12.65 13.61
N THR A 163 2.40 -13.18 14.32
CA THR A 163 1.09 -12.54 14.54
C THR A 163 0.84 -12.19 16.01
N MET A 164 -0.05 -11.23 16.24
CA MET A 164 -0.40 -10.72 17.58
C MET A 164 -1.01 -11.76 18.52
N ASP A 165 -1.54 -12.86 17.98
CA ASP A 165 -2.14 -13.97 18.72
C ASP A 165 -1.10 -15.03 19.16
N GLN A 166 0.19 -14.67 19.19
CA GLN A 166 1.30 -15.53 19.62
C GLN A 166 1.52 -16.73 18.68
N SER A 167 1.07 -16.62 17.43
CA SER A 167 1.28 -17.63 16.40
C SER A 167 2.40 -17.25 15.44
N LEU A 168 3.01 -18.27 14.84
CA LEU A 168 3.95 -18.14 13.72
C LEU A 168 3.42 -18.93 12.53
N HIS A 169 3.19 -18.25 11.42
CA HIS A 169 2.70 -18.84 10.19
C HIS A 169 3.84 -18.95 9.17
N CYS A 170 3.91 -20.05 8.44
CA CYS A 170 4.87 -20.24 7.35
C CYS A 170 4.13 -20.69 6.09
N TYR A 171 4.25 -19.92 5.03
CA TYR A 171 3.66 -20.22 3.73
C TYR A 171 4.77 -20.52 2.72
N SER A 172 4.62 -21.64 2.02
CA SER A 172 5.51 -22.07 0.95
C SER A 172 4.77 -22.17 -0.38
N LYS A 173 5.53 -22.18 -1.48
CA LYS A 173 4.97 -22.45 -2.80
C LYS A 173 4.48 -23.91 -2.85
N LYS A 174 3.25 -24.14 -3.31
CA LYS A 174 2.78 -25.50 -3.62
C LYS A 174 3.71 -26.11 -4.68
N VAL A 175 4.28 -27.27 -4.35
CA VAL A 175 5.07 -28.13 -5.25
C VAL A 175 4.14 -28.83 -6.23
#